data_AF-A0A6J3EYS9-F1
#
_entry.id   AF-A0A6J3EYS9-F1
#
_cell.length_a   1.000
_cell.length_b   1.000
_cell.length_c   1.000
_cell.angle_alpha   90.00
_cell.angle_beta   90.00
_cell.angle_gamma   90.00
#
_symmetry.space_group_name_H-M   'P 1'
#
loop_
_entity.id
_entity.type
_entity.pdbx_description
1 polymer ?
#
loop_
_entity_poly.entity_id
_entity_poly.type
_entity_poly.pdbx_seq_one_letter_code
_entity_poly.pdbx_strand_id
1 'polypeptide(L)'
;MMNLKGNPELSQSNLMRPLLNYGIACMSMGFLVEENEPVVWRGLMVMSAIEKLLRQRLYFFDFKVDWGQLDYLVVDMPPGTGDVQLSVSQNIPITGAVIVSTPQDIALMDAHKGAEMFRKVHVPVLGLIQNMSVFQCPKCKHKTHIFGADGARKLAHTLGLEVLGDIPLHLNIREASDTGQPIVFSQPESDEAKAYLRIAVEVVRRLPSLSE
;
A
#
# COMPACT_ATOMS: atom_id res chain seq x y z
N MET A 1 -5.56 3.70 9.82
CA MET A 1 -5.22 2.27 9.59
C MET A 1 -4.53 1.60 10.78
N MET A 2 -3.51 2.20 11.39
CA MET A 2 -2.73 1.53 12.46
C MET A 2 -2.98 2.09 13.87
N ASN A 3 -3.99 2.96 14.05
CA ASN A 3 -4.29 3.65 15.32
C ASN A 3 -3.05 4.30 15.99
N LEU A 4 -2.15 4.85 15.18
CA LEU A 4 -0.95 5.53 15.63
C LEU A 4 -1.19 7.04 15.64
N LYS A 5 -0.82 7.70 16.74
CA LYS A 5 -0.88 9.14 16.93
C LYS A 5 0.39 9.63 17.63
N GLY A 6 0.78 10.86 17.34
CA GLY A 6 1.95 11.51 17.93
C GLY A 6 3.08 11.72 16.94
N ASN A 7 4.10 12.45 17.40
CA ASN A 7 5.28 12.79 16.61
C ASN A 7 6.38 11.74 16.84
N PRO A 8 7.12 11.35 15.80
CA PRO A 8 8.24 10.41 15.94
C PRO A 8 9.33 11.01 16.82
N GLU A 9 9.85 10.23 17.77
CA GLU A 9 10.98 10.63 18.60
C GLU A 9 12.28 10.67 17.78
N LEU A 10 13.19 11.55 18.17
CA LEU A 10 14.54 11.58 17.60
C LEU A 10 15.49 10.72 18.42
N SER A 11 16.24 9.87 17.74
CA SER A 11 17.38 9.15 18.30
C SER A 11 18.55 10.12 18.61
N GLN A 12 19.54 9.64 19.35
CA GLN A 12 20.76 10.40 19.66
C GLN A 12 21.55 10.84 18.41
N SER A 13 21.33 10.17 17.28
CA SER A 13 21.89 10.48 15.97
C SER A 13 20.98 11.35 15.09
N ASN A 14 20.00 12.05 15.68
CA ASN A 14 19.00 12.87 14.97
C ASN A 14 18.17 12.10 13.90
N LEU A 15 17.97 10.80 14.10
CA LEU A 15 17.10 9.99 13.25
C LEU A 15 15.73 9.84 13.92
N MET A 16 14.65 10.11 13.18
CA MET A 16 13.26 9.84 13.55
C MET A 16 13.04 8.34 13.70
N ARG A 17 12.52 7.92 14.84
CA ARG A 17 12.10 6.54 15.09
C ARG A 17 10.68 6.35 14.58
N PRO A 18 10.43 5.36 13.69
CA PRO A 18 9.07 5.01 13.27
C PRO A 18 8.19 4.70 14.48
N LEU A 19 6.91 5.03 14.38
CA LEU A 19 5.92 4.61 15.37
C LEU A 19 5.63 3.12 15.17
N LEU A 20 5.47 2.37 16.26
CA LEU A 20 5.22 0.94 16.20
C LEU A 20 3.82 0.60 16.69
N ASN A 21 3.08 -0.20 15.92
CA ASN A 21 1.88 -0.87 16.41
C ASN A 21 1.72 -2.24 15.74
N TYR A 22 1.15 -3.21 16.47
CA TYR A 22 0.97 -4.59 16.02
C TYR A 22 2.25 -5.24 15.46
N GLY A 23 3.43 -4.84 15.97
CA GLY A 23 4.73 -5.33 15.50
C GLY A 23 5.20 -4.74 14.16
N ILE A 24 4.53 -3.73 13.62
CA ILE A 24 4.88 -3.08 12.35
C ILE A 24 5.37 -1.66 12.62
N ALA A 25 6.58 -1.36 12.13
CA ALA A 25 7.12 -0.01 12.09
C ALA A 25 6.42 0.81 11.01
N CYS A 26 5.87 1.96 11.37
CA CYS A 26 5.08 2.81 10.51
C CYS A 26 5.62 4.24 10.54
N MET A 27 5.71 4.84 9.35
CA MET A 27 6.02 6.25 9.20
C MET A 27 5.09 6.86 8.16
N SER A 28 4.60 8.06 8.45
CA SER A 28 3.70 8.80 7.57
C SER A 28 4.01 10.28 7.67
N MET A 29 3.82 11.01 6.56
CA MET A 29 3.87 12.47 6.61
C MET A 29 2.78 13.06 7.52
N GLY A 30 1.68 12.34 7.76
CA GLY A 30 0.67 12.75 8.72
C GLY A 30 1.16 12.83 10.17
N PHE A 31 2.29 12.20 10.52
CA PHE A 31 2.91 12.34 11.85
C PHE A 31 3.80 13.59 11.97
N LEU A 32 4.09 14.26 10.85
CA LEU A 32 4.98 15.43 10.79
C LEU A 32 4.21 16.73 10.53
N VAL A 33 2.88 16.63 10.42
CA VAL A 33 1.98 17.73 10.08
C VAL A 33 0.92 17.82 11.18
N GLU A 34 0.58 19.03 11.60
CA GLU A 34 -0.49 19.25 12.59
C GLU A 34 -1.86 18.92 12.00
N GLU A 35 -2.70 18.17 12.74
CA GLU A 35 -3.97 17.58 12.27
C GLU A 35 -4.99 18.60 11.70
N ASN A 36 -4.84 19.89 11.99
CA ASN A 36 -5.83 20.93 11.64
C ASN A 36 -5.41 21.88 10.49
N GLU A 37 -4.21 21.73 9.93
CA GLU A 37 -3.79 22.58 8.81
C GLU A 37 -4.07 21.90 7.46
N PRO A 38 -4.83 22.54 6.54
CA PRO A 38 -4.96 22.06 5.18
C PRO A 38 -3.63 22.21 4.46
N VAL A 39 -2.79 21.18 4.50
CA VAL A 39 -1.50 21.18 3.83
C VAL A 39 -1.71 20.98 2.33
N VAL A 40 -1.45 22.03 1.57
CA VAL A 40 -1.33 21.94 0.11
C VAL A 40 0.04 21.34 -0.21
N TRP A 41 0.05 20.04 -0.48
CA TRP A 41 1.24 19.32 -0.90
C TRP A 41 1.64 19.72 -2.32
N ARG A 42 2.47 20.75 -2.45
CA ARG A 42 3.10 21.10 -3.73
C ARG A 42 4.13 20.04 -4.10
N GLY A 43 4.33 19.76 -5.39
CA GLY A 43 5.19 18.65 -5.86
C GLY A 43 6.57 18.57 -5.19
N LEU A 44 7.25 19.71 -4.99
CA LEU A 44 8.55 19.77 -4.30
C LEU A 44 8.49 19.34 -2.82
N MET A 45 7.38 19.62 -2.13
CA MET A 45 7.18 19.18 -0.74
C MET A 45 6.97 17.67 -0.67
N VAL A 46 6.29 17.09 -1.66
CA VAL A 46 6.11 15.62 -1.74
C VAL A 46 7.44 14.93 -2.02
N MET A 47 8.26 15.48 -2.91
CA MET A 47 9.61 14.94 -3.15
C MET A 47 10.46 14.97 -1.89
N SER A 48 10.56 16.13 -1.24
CA SER A 48 11.35 16.27 -0.01
C SER A 48 10.82 15.39 1.13
N ALA A 49 9.51 15.17 1.22
CA ALA A 49 8.90 14.21 2.13
C ALA A 49 9.32 12.77 1.84
N ILE A 50 9.21 12.33 0.58
CA ILE A 50 9.65 10.99 0.14
C ILE A 50 11.12 10.78 0.46
N GLU A 51 11.97 11.78 0.17
CA GLU A 51 13.40 11.70 0.48
C GLU A 51 13.66 11.59 1.99
N LYS A 52 12.98 12.38 2.82
CA LYS A 52 13.09 12.31 4.29
C LYS A 52 12.67 10.95 4.84
N LEU A 53 11.62 10.34 4.26
CA LEU A 53 11.07 9.08 4.73
C LEU A 53 11.89 7.86 4.27
N LEU A 54 12.50 7.92 3.07
CA LEU A 54 12.95 6.71 2.36
C LEU A 54 14.45 6.70 2.01
N ARG A 55 15.16 7.85 1.96
CA ARG A 55 16.59 7.88 1.58
C ARG A 55 17.54 7.90 2.78
N GLN A 56 18.52 7.00 2.76
CA GLN A 56 19.67 6.99 3.68
C GLN A 56 20.88 7.81 3.16
N ARG A 57 21.00 8.05 1.84
CA ARG A 57 22.30 8.34 1.17
C ARG A 57 22.39 9.64 0.37
N LEU A 58 21.82 10.79 0.78
CA LEU A 58 22.35 12.07 0.27
C LEU A 58 22.19 13.24 1.25
N TYR A 59 23.21 14.08 1.22
CA TYR A 59 23.51 15.25 2.03
C TYR A 59 22.40 16.30 1.94
N PHE A 60 21.88 16.80 3.08
CA PHE A 60 21.48 18.19 3.36
C PHE A 60 20.29 18.41 4.33
N PHE A 61 19.54 17.39 4.78
CA PHE A 61 18.49 17.60 5.79
C PHE A 61 18.64 16.68 7.01
N ASP A 62 18.75 17.31 8.19
CA ASP A 62 19.12 16.74 9.51
C ASP A 62 18.10 15.78 10.16
N PHE A 63 17.14 15.23 9.42
CA PHE A 63 16.14 14.31 9.97
C PHE A 63 15.89 13.13 9.02
N LYS A 64 16.44 11.96 9.35
CA LYS A 64 16.26 10.70 8.61
C LYS A 64 15.41 9.71 9.42
N VAL A 65 14.82 8.68 8.81
CA VAL A 65 14.08 7.63 9.54
C VAL A 65 15.00 6.44 9.86
N ASP A 66 15.03 6.02 11.13
CA ASP A 66 15.72 4.81 11.58
C ASP A 66 14.79 3.60 11.49
N TRP A 67 14.76 2.99 10.31
CA TRP A 67 13.95 1.79 10.04
C TRP A 67 14.49 0.50 10.68
N GLY A 68 15.72 0.51 11.20
CA GLY A 68 16.39 -0.70 11.70
C GLY A 68 16.62 -1.75 10.61
N GLN A 69 16.62 -3.03 11.00
CA GLN A 69 16.67 -4.16 10.08
C GLN A 69 15.25 -4.53 9.63
N LEU A 70 15.01 -4.53 8.32
CA LEU A 70 13.73 -4.88 7.72
C LEU A 70 13.94 -5.89 6.59
N ASP A 71 13.10 -6.92 6.55
CA ASP A 71 12.98 -7.81 5.40
C ASP A 71 12.17 -7.18 4.27
N TYR A 72 11.12 -6.41 4.63
CA TYR A 72 10.19 -5.80 3.69
C TYR A 72 9.86 -4.36 4.10
N LEU A 73 9.90 -3.44 3.13
CA LEU A 73 9.39 -2.08 3.26
C LEU A 73 8.24 -1.89 2.27
N VAL A 74 7.02 -1.74 2.79
CA VAL A 74 5.82 -1.49 1.98
C VAL A 74 5.56 0.01 1.91
N VAL A 75 5.49 0.54 0.69
CA VAL A 75 5.21 1.96 0.45
C VAL A 75 3.80 2.10 -0.12
N ASP A 76 2.92 2.74 0.65
CA ASP A 76 1.59 3.12 0.18
C ASP A 76 1.70 4.39 -0.68
N MET A 77 1.52 4.23 -1.99
CA MET A 77 1.69 5.30 -2.96
C MET A 77 0.36 6.05 -3.14
N PRO A 78 0.39 7.39 -3.32
CA PRO A 78 -0.83 8.11 -3.64
C PRO A 78 -1.46 7.57 -4.94
N PRO A 79 -2.78 7.72 -5.12
CA PRO A 79 -3.46 7.23 -6.31
C PRO A 79 -3.04 7.99 -7.58
N GLY A 80 -3.22 7.36 -8.75
CA GLY A 80 -3.05 7.99 -10.07
C GLY A 80 -1.81 7.52 -10.83
N THR A 81 -1.30 8.36 -11.74
CA THR A 81 -0.02 8.17 -12.46
C THR A 81 0.79 9.48 -12.52
N GLY A 82 0.73 10.26 -11.45
CA GLY A 82 1.37 11.57 -11.35
C GLY A 82 2.86 11.50 -11.03
N ASP A 83 3.50 12.68 -11.00
CA ASP A 83 4.95 12.85 -10.80
C ASP A 83 5.50 12.21 -9.52
N VAL A 84 4.64 12.07 -8.50
CA VAL A 84 5.00 11.45 -7.24
C VAL A 84 5.41 10.00 -7.43
N GLN A 85 4.63 9.23 -8.18
CA GLN A 85 4.88 7.79 -8.34
C GLN A 85 6.12 7.53 -9.22
N LEU A 86 6.31 8.37 -10.24
CA LEU A 86 7.53 8.37 -11.04
C LEU A 86 8.76 8.63 -10.16
N SER A 87 8.66 9.61 -9.26
CA SER A 87 9.77 10.01 -8.42
C SER A 87 10.06 9.01 -7.32
N VAL A 88 9.06 8.37 -6.71
CA VAL A 88 9.28 7.22 -5.81
C VAL A 88 10.03 6.13 -6.59
N SER A 89 9.58 5.80 -7.80
CA SER A 89 10.18 4.73 -8.61
C SER A 89 11.59 5.04 -9.09
N GLN A 90 11.94 6.31 -9.28
CA GLN A 90 13.28 6.74 -9.69
C GLN A 90 14.24 6.89 -8.50
N ASN A 91 13.72 7.26 -7.32
CA ASN A 91 14.57 7.59 -6.17
C ASN A 91 14.81 6.42 -5.22
N ILE A 92 14.02 5.35 -5.33
CA ILE A 92 14.00 4.22 -4.41
C ILE A 92 14.12 2.92 -5.21
N PRO A 93 14.98 1.98 -4.79
CA PRO A 93 15.02 0.65 -5.41
C PRO A 93 13.71 -0.10 -5.08
N ILE A 94 12.81 -0.19 -6.05
CA ILE A 94 11.56 -0.94 -5.92
C ILE A 94 11.74 -2.34 -6.48
N THR A 95 11.61 -3.34 -5.62
CA THR A 95 11.72 -4.76 -6.01
C THR A 95 10.52 -5.24 -6.82
N GLY A 96 9.33 -4.70 -6.52
CA GLY A 96 8.12 -4.97 -7.28
C GLY A 96 6.96 -4.11 -6.84
N ALA A 97 5.98 -3.96 -7.73
CA ALA A 97 4.75 -3.21 -7.49
C ALA A 97 3.54 -4.14 -7.50
N VAL A 98 2.58 -3.87 -6.62
CA VAL A 98 1.28 -4.55 -6.61
C VAL A 98 0.21 -3.53 -6.96
N ILE A 99 -0.62 -3.84 -7.96
CA ILE A 99 -1.68 -2.94 -8.41
C ILE A 99 -2.99 -3.35 -7.74
N VAL A 100 -3.60 -2.45 -6.98
CA VAL A 100 -4.91 -2.67 -6.34
C VAL A 100 -5.96 -1.90 -7.12
N SER A 101 -7.05 -2.57 -7.51
CA SER A 101 -8.17 -1.92 -8.18
C SER A 101 -9.49 -2.60 -7.84
N THR A 102 -10.59 -1.89 -8.08
CA THR A 102 -11.94 -2.43 -7.97
C THR A 102 -12.46 -2.81 -9.38
N PRO A 103 -13.48 -3.67 -9.53
CA PRO A 103 -13.85 -4.24 -10.84
C PRO A 103 -14.52 -3.25 -11.82
N GLN A 104 -14.74 -1.99 -11.45
CA GLN A 104 -15.37 -0.96 -12.27
C GLN A 104 -14.40 -0.39 -13.31
N ASP A 105 -14.92 -0.10 -14.51
CA ASP A 105 -14.13 0.41 -15.64
C ASP A 105 -13.25 1.62 -15.31
N ILE A 106 -13.78 2.59 -14.55
CA ILE A 106 -13.04 3.80 -14.17
C ILE A 106 -11.79 3.44 -13.33
N ALA A 107 -11.94 2.55 -12.34
CA ALA A 107 -10.82 2.12 -11.50
C ALA A 107 -9.83 1.24 -12.28
N LEU A 108 -10.32 0.45 -13.23
CA LEU A 108 -9.48 -0.39 -14.10
C LEU A 108 -8.64 0.45 -15.08
N MET A 109 -9.18 1.56 -15.59
CA MET A 109 -8.43 2.47 -16.45
C MET A 109 -7.21 3.06 -15.73
N ASP A 110 -7.36 3.43 -14.46
CA ASP A 110 -6.25 3.95 -13.66
C ASP A 110 -5.24 2.86 -13.29
N ALA A 111 -5.73 1.65 -12.98
CA ALA A 111 -4.87 0.48 -12.75
C ALA A 111 -4.04 0.11 -13.98
N HIS A 112 -4.64 0.17 -15.18
CA HIS A 112 -3.93 -0.03 -16.45
C HIS A 112 -2.81 0.98 -16.64
N LYS A 113 -3.11 2.27 -16.45
CA LYS A 113 -2.08 3.33 -16.57
C LYS A 113 -0.97 3.16 -15.54
N GLY A 114 -1.31 2.80 -14.31
CA GLY A 114 -0.34 2.53 -13.23
C GLY A 114 0.61 1.39 -13.58
N ALA A 115 0.08 0.26 -14.06
CA ALA A 115 0.88 -0.88 -14.50
C ALA A 115 1.82 -0.51 -15.66
N GLU A 116 1.32 0.21 -16.67
CA GLU A 116 2.14 0.69 -17.78
C GLU A 116 3.22 1.69 -17.35
N MET A 117 2.93 2.55 -16.36
CA MET A 117 3.91 3.47 -15.79
C MET A 117 5.07 2.70 -15.16
N PHE A 118 4.79 1.71 -14.29
CA PHE A 118 5.82 0.88 -13.68
C PHE A 118 6.63 0.11 -14.73
N ARG A 119 5.99 -0.40 -15.78
CA ARG A 119 6.69 -1.05 -16.89
C ARG A 119 7.69 -0.11 -17.58
N LYS A 120 7.33 1.16 -17.79
CA LYS A 120 8.22 2.17 -18.40
C LYS A 120 9.43 2.52 -17.53
N VAL A 121 9.28 2.49 -16.21
CA VAL A 121 10.40 2.71 -15.26
C VAL A 121 11.10 1.41 -14.86
N HIS A 122 10.84 0.31 -15.57
CA HIS A 122 11.47 -1.00 -15.34
C HIS A 122 11.23 -1.56 -13.92
N VAL A 123 10.11 -1.22 -13.30
CA VAL A 123 9.68 -1.81 -12.03
C VAL A 123 8.79 -3.02 -12.33
N PRO A 124 9.13 -4.23 -11.84
CA PRO A 124 8.31 -5.41 -12.03
C PRO A 124 6.94 -5.27 -11.37
N VAL A 125 5.86 -5.47 -12.12
CA VAL A 125 4.51 -5.56 -11.54
C VAL A 125 4.27 -7.02 -11.15
N LEU A 126 4.14 -7.28 -9.85
CA LEU A 126 3.97 -8.64 -9.31
C LEU A 126 2.58 -9.22 -9.63
N GLY A 127 1.58 -8.36 -9.72
CA GLY A 127 0.23 -8.76 -10.09
C GLY A 127 -0.82 -7.74 -9.67
N LEU A 128 -2.08 -8.11 -9.90
CA LEU A 128 -3.25 -7.30 -9.57
C LEU A 128 -4.00 -7.89 -8.37
N ILE A 129 -4.49 -7.03 -7.48
CA ILE A 129 -5.46 -7.39 -6.44
C ILE A 129 -6.81 -6.78 -6.81
N GLN A 130 -7.85 -7.59 -6.78
CA GLN A 130 -9.22 -7.12 -6.96
C GLN A 130 -9.85 -6.81 -5.61
N ASN A 131 -9.92 -5.53 -5.27
CA ASN A 131 -10.61 -5.06 -4.07
C ASN A 131 -12.11 -4.94 -4.31
N MET A 132 -12.91 -5.09 -3.24
CA MET A 132 -14.38 -5.02 -3.29
C MET A 132 -15.01 -5.96 -4.34
N SER A 133 -14.46 -7.17 -4.49
CA SER A 133 -14.81 -8.12 -5.56
C SER A 133 -16.24 -8.67 -5.50
N VAL A 134 -16.74 -8.87 -4.28
CA VAL A 134 -18.06 -9.44 -4.01
C VAL A 134 -18.59 -8.92 -2.68
N PHE A 135 -19.89 -8.64 -2.63
CA PHE A 135 -20.61 -8.38 -1.41
C PHE A 135 -21.44 -9.62 -1.05
N GLN A 136 -21.37 -10.06 0.20
CA GLN A 136 -22.24 -11.13 0.70
C GLN A 136 -23.25 -10.54 1.69
N CYS A 137 -24.54 -10.71 1.40
CA CYS A 137 -25.59 -10.25 2.28
C CYS A 137 -25.50 -10.99 3.63
N PRO A 138 -25.40 -10.28 4.76
CA PRO A 138 -25.26 -10.92 6.08
C PRO A 138 -26.51 -11.71 6.48
N LYS A 139 -27.70 -11.32 5.97
CA LYS A 139 -28.99 -11.93 6.29
C LYS A 139 -29.29 -13.20 5.48
N CYS A 140 -29.18 -13.13 4.15
CA CYS A 140 -29.57 -14.24 3.27
C CYS A 140 -28.39 -14.98 2.62
N LYS A 141 -27.15 -14.56 2.89
CA LYS A 141 -25.91 -15.13 2.33
C LYS A 141 -25.76 -15.04 0.81
N HIS A 142 -26.70 -14.39 0.12
CA HIS A 142 -26.61 -14.12 -1.31
C HIS A 142 -25.36 -13.28 -1.63
N LYS A 143 -24.65 -13.67 -2.68
CA LYS A 143 -23.45 -12.99 -3.16
C LYS A 143 -23.79 -12.14 -4.37
N THR A 144 -23.37 -10.89 -4.34
CA THR A 144 -23.63 -9.91 -5.40
C THR A 144 -22.32 -9.23 -5.79
N HIS A 145 -22.04 -9.22 -7.09
CA HIS A 145 -20.91 -8.48 -7.66
C HIS A 145 -21.35 -7.05 -7.97
N ILE A 146 -21.47 -6.23 -6.92
CA ILE A 146 -21.99 -4.84 -7.00
C ILE A 146 -21.22 -4.03 -8.06
N PHE A 147 -19.92 -4.27 -8.17
CA PHE A 147 -19.01 -3.52 -9.03
C PHE A 147 -18.56 -4.27 -10.28
N GLY A 148 -19.13 -5.45 -10.55
CA GLY A 148 -18.64 -6.40 -11.56
C GLY A 148 -17.78 -7.50 -10.92
N ALA A 149 -17.54 -8.59 -11.68
CA ALA A 149 -16.87 -9.78 -11.17
C ALA A 149 -15.45 -9.99 -11.73
N ASP A 150 -15.25 -9.69 -13.02
CA ASP A 150 -14.06 -10.13 -13.77
C ASP A 150 -13.18 -8.98 -14.25
N GLY A 151 -13.45 -7.76 -13.80
CA GLY A 151 -12.77 -6.55 -14.26
C GLY A 151 -11.24 -6.64 -14.14
N ALA A 152 -10.75 -6.95 -12.94
CA ALA A 152 -9.31 -7.05 -12.70
C ALA A 152 -8.67 -8.24 -13.41
N ARG A 153 -9.38 -9.38 -13.56
CA ARG A 153 -8.87 -10.55 -14.28
C ARG A 153 -8.70 -10.28 -15.77
N LYS A 154 -9.68 -9.62 -16.39
CA LYS A 154 -9.60 -9.21 -17.81
C LYS A 154 -8.46 -8.24 -18.04
N LEU A 155 -8.27 -7.28 -17.13
CA LEU A 155 -7.15 -6.35 -17.18
C LEU A 155 -5.81 -7.08 -17.01
N ALA A 156 -5.70 -7.97 -16.02
CA ALA A 156 -4.49 -8.76 -15.78
C ALA A 156 -4.11 -9.56 -17.04
N HIS A 157 -5.06 -10.25 -17.67
CA HIS A 157 -4.83 -10.97 -18.92
C HIS A 157 -4.34 -10.04 -20.04
N THR A 158 -4.93 -8.86 -20.19
CA THR A 158 -4.51 -7.86 -21.20
C THR A 158 -3.07 -7.40 -21.00
N LEU A 159 -2.65 -7.27 -19.74
CA LEU A 159 -1.31 -6.83 -19.36
C LEU A 159 -0.28 -7.97 -19.28
N GLY A 160 -0.70 -9.23 -19.47
CA GLY A 160 0.16 -10.40 -19.25
C GLY A 160 0.54 -10.61 -17.77
N LEU A 161 -0.34 -10.20 -16.85
CA LEU A 161 -0.16 -10.30 -15.40
C LEU A 161 -1.16 -11.29 -14.79
N GLU A 162 -0.93 -11.66 -13.54
CA GLU A 162 -1.84 -12.52 -12.77
C GLU A 162 -2.59 -11.73 -11.69
N VAL A 163 -3.77 -12.23 -11.32
CA VAL A 163 -4.49 -11.73 -10.14
C VAL A 163 -4.02 -12.49 -8.91
N LEU A 164 -3.46 -11.76 -7.94
CA LEU A 164 -2.92 -12.30 -6.68
C LEU A 164 -4.04 -12.73 -5.71
N GLY A 165 -5.21 -12.11 -5.83
CA GLY A 165 -6.38 -12.49 -5.05
C GLY A 165 -7.49 -11.44 -5.07
N ASP A 166 -8.58 -11.80 -4.41
CA ASP A 166 -9.78 -10.99 -4.28
C ASP A 166 -10.04 -10.66 -2.81
N ILE A 167 -10.37 -9.39 -2.54
CA ILE A 167 -10.84 -8.94 -1.23
C ILE A 167 -12.34 -8.62 -1.32
N PRO A 168 -13.19 -9.21 -0.47
CA PRO A 168 -14.63 -8.95 -0.50
C PRO A 168 -14.96 -7.56 0.05
N LEU A 169 -16.10 -7.01 -0.37
CA LEU A 169 -16.71 -5.86 0.28
C LEU A 169 -17.42 -6.34 1.54
N HIS A 170 -16.76 -6.21 2.70
CA HIS A 170 -17.26 -6.72 3.97
C HIS A 170 -17.25 -5.66 5.08
N LEU A 171 -18.29 -5.64 5.92
CA LEU A 171 -18.46 -4.64 6.98
C LEU A 171 -17.31 -4.68 7.99
N ASN A 172 -16.91 -5.88 8.43
CA ASN A 172 -15.83 -6.04 9.40
C ASN A 172 -14.51 -5.43 8.92
N ILE A 173 -14.21 -5.48 7.60
CA ILE A 173 -13.00 -4.86 7.05
C ILE A 173 -13.06 -3.34 7.23
N ARG A 174 -14.21 -2.73 6.92
CA ARG A 174 -14.43 -1.29 7.07
C ARG A 174 -14.34 -0.86 8.54
N GLU A 175 -15.02 -1.56 9.45
CA GLU A 175 -15.04 -1.21 10.88
C GLU A 175 -13.66 -1.38 11.54
N ALA A 176 -12.96 -2.48 11.21
CA ALA A 176 -11.58 -2.73 11.61
C ALA A 176 -10.64 -1.62 11.13
N SER A 177 -10.81 -1.16 9.89
CA SER A 177 -9.98 -0.10 9.31
C SER A 177 -10.21 1.26 9.97
N ASP A 178 -11.48 1.59 10.26
CA ASP A 178 -11.88 2.85 10.90
C ASP A 178 -11.39 2.94 12.35
N THR A 179 -11.43 1.81 13.08
CA THR A 179 -10.90 1.71 14.45
C THR A 179 -9.39 1.56 14.51
N GLY A 180 -8.73 1.38 13.35
CA GLY A 180 -7.29 1.17 13.25
C GLY A 180 -6.81 -0.15 13.87
N GLN A 181 -7.67 -1.17 13.82
CA GLN A 181 -7.37 -2.54 14.26
C GLN A 181 -7.44 -3.49 13.05
N PRO A 182 -6.33 -3.75 12.34
CA PRO A 182 -6.33 -4.55 11.11
C PRO A 182 -7.10 -5.88 11.26
N ILE A 183 -7.86 -6.27 10.23
CA ILE A 183 -8.72 -7.47 10.30
C ILE A 183 -7.94 -8.76 10.60
N VAL A 184 -6.71 -8.85 10.09
CA VAL A 184 -5.80 -9.97 10.34
C VAL A 184 -5.37 -10.09 11.81
N PHE A 185 -5.44 -9.00 12.57
CA PHE A 185 -5.13 -8.98 14.00
C PHE A 185 -6.40 -9.14 14.85
N SER A 186 -7.47 -8.42 14.52
CA SER A 186 -8.72 -8.42 15.30
C SER A 186 -9.56 -9.67 15.09
N GLN A 187 -9.52 -10.29 13.89
CA GLN A 187 -10.31 -11.47 13.54
C GLN A 187 -9.49 -12.44 12.67
N PRO A 188 -8.40 -13.04 13.19
CA PRO A 188 -7.45 -13.83 12.39
C PRO A 188 -8.07 -15.06 11.70
N GLU A 189 -9.11 -15.65 12.28
CA GLU A 189 -9.78 -16.83 11.76
C GLU A 189 -10.85 -16.54 10.69
N SER A 190 -11.13 -15.25 10.43
CA SER A 190 -12.18 -14.85 9.48
C SER A 190 -11.77 -15.12 8.02
N ASP A 191 -12.78 -15.26 7.14
CA ASP A 191 -12.53 -15.47 5.71
C ASP A 191 -11.83 -14.26 5.07
N GLU A 192 -12.10 -13.06 5.57
CA GLU A 192 -11.47 -11.80 5.14
C GLU A 192 -9.99 -11.78 5.53
N ALA A 193 -9.65 -12.12 6.78
CA ALA A 193 -8.27 -12.21 7.23
C ALA A 193 -7.48 -13.25 6.39
N LYS A 194 -8.09 -14.42 6.15
CA LYS A 194 -7.51 -15.46 5.29
C LYS A 194 -7.30 -14.97 3.85
N ALA A 195 -8.17 -14.10 3.32
CA ALA A 195 -7.99 -13.52 2.00
C ALA A 195 -6.75 -12.62 1.91
N TYR A 196 -6.55 -11.74 2.91
CA TYR A 196 -5.33 -10.93 3.00
C TYR A 196 -4.06 -11.77 3.15
N LEU A 197 -4.09 -12.80 4.00
CA LEU A 197 -2.93 -13.68 4.21
C LEU A 197 -2.56 -14.46 2.94
N ARG A 198 -3.55 -14.96 2.18
CA ARG A 198 -3.29 -15.61 0.90
C ARG A 198 -2.61 -14.67 -0.10
N ILE A 199 -3.08 -13.43 -0.19
CA ILE A 199 -2.46 -12.41 -1.05
C ILE A 199 -1.03 -12.13 -0.60
N ALA A 200 -0.79 -11.98 0.70
CA ALA A 200 0.54 -11.72 1.24
C ALA A 200 1.54 -12.84 0.88
N VAL A 201 1.13 -14.10 1.03
CA VAL A 201 1.92 -15.27 0.60
C VAL A 201 2.24 -15.19 -0.90
N GLU A 202 1.26 -14.81 -1.70
CA GLU A 202 1.38 -14.77 -3.15
C GLU A 202 2.27 -13.61 -3.66
N VAL A 203 2.29 -12.50 -2.92
CA VAL A 203 3.26 -11.40 -3.09
C VAL A 203 4.67 -11.87 -2.75
N VAL A 204 4.86 -12.45 -1.55
CA VAL A 204 6.18 -12.92 -1.09
C VAL A 204 6.76 -13.97 -2.04
N ARG A 205 5.93 -14.89 -2.55
CA ARG A 205 6.33 -15.93 -3.51
C ARG A 205 6.91 -15.35 -4.81
N ARG A 206 6.47 -14.16 -5.22
CA ARG A 206 6.93 -13.50 -6.46
C ARG A 206 8.08 -12.53 -6.24
N LEU A 207 8.37 -12.18 -4.99
CA LEU A 207 9.54 -11.38 -4.68
C LEU A 207 10.80 -12.26 -4.88
N PRO A 208 11.90 -11.67 -5.35
CA PRO A 208 13.19 -12.36 -5.35
C PRO A 208 13.57 -12.74 -3.91
N SER A 209 14.35 -13.81 -3.76
CA SER A 209 14.89 -14.21 -2.46
C SER A 209 15.60 -13.04 -1.81
N LEU A 210 15.32 -12.81 -0.53
CA LEU A 210 16.08 -11.84 0.27
C LEU A 210 17.56 -12.23 0.18
N SER A 211 18.37 -11.35 -0.40
CA SER A 211 19.81 -11.52 -0.41
C SER A 211 20.32 -11.37 1.03
N GLU A 212 20.96 -12.42 1.55
CA GLU A 212 21.67 -12.43 2.85
C GLU A 212 22.74 -11.33 2.95
#